data_AF-A0A3A9SKU2-F1
#
_entry.id   AF-A0A3A9SKU2-F1
#
_cell.length_a   1.000
_cell.length_b   1.000
_cell.length_c   1.000
_cell.angle_alpha   90.00
_cell.angle_beta   90.00
_cell.angle_gamma   90.00
#
_symmetry.space_group_name_H-M   'P 1'
#
loop_
_entity.id
_entity.type
_entity.pdbx_description
1 polymer ?
#
loop_
_entity_poly.entity_id
_entity_poly.type
_entity_poly.pdbx_seq_one_letter_code
_entity_poly.pdbx_strand_id
1 'polypeptide(L)'
;MKRRIGRITLSMIMSALMVLTMPLTALAGEWDIAEGDIAVNRTSETEQNVSQGSRSENDTNPTITGTSTEHTVTIHAETGTTATVTLDSVDITSSSGNAPISTQGGGNVTIELDGDSKVQADNLHAGIEKNNDGDLTITDSSGSSEAAGSIEAKGGSHGAGIGGGFRRDGSDITINGNAQVTASGGTRGAGIGGGDNGNGSDITIGGHARVTASSGDEGAGIGGGFLGDGSNITINGNAKVTASGGSHAAGIGGGGNGNGSDITIQDNSSVISTSSTGGAGIGSGIFGTATNITIRDNANVHVASGFLTGPYGDFYGAGIGNGAAVVANGTEVVDDTNLTTGKITIYDPGTSIDEIKAYIEQAQSQSGGQQTPGGSSQQVPSGSGQQNPPSAPTSTNIVVDNTETAPPEVPSSHGGSSHSSDNNGGSVNTATPTNEHAIFITALNNQIEGYLKQLSEAIKSGNTEKANAMIKEGLKLNLGNYVGLNRRTITLLEEVSKAGIATTIDFTYKNIDYITLIPANAEIAPTSLLNKDGYCGALKLMKEYGRIEENYSPSDIG
;
A
#
# COMPACT_ATOMS: atom_id res chain seq x y z
N MET A 1 16.17 100.11 41.72
CA MET A 1 14.76 100.53 41.54
C MET A 1 13.99 99.32 41.02
N LYS A 2 13.02 98.79 41.80
CA LYS A 2 11.94 97.83 41.43
C LYS A 2 12.39 96.42 40.95
N ARG A 3 11.74 95.28 41.25
CA ARG A 3 10.72 94.82 42.21
C ARG A 3 10.70 93.26 42.07
N ARG A 4 10.27 92.57 43.13
CA ARG A 4 10.11 91.10 43.31
C ARG A 4 9.16 90.38 42.31
N ILE A 5 9.12 89.04 42.44
CA ILE A 5 8.00 88.04 42.31
C ILE A 5 8.27 87.04 41.16
N GLY A 6 8.19 85.71 41.24
CA GLY A 6 7.82 84.67 42.22
C GLY A 6 7.83 83.31 41.45
N ARG A 7 8.55 82.27 41.90
CA ARG A 7 8.08 81.02 42.55
C ARG A 7 7.33 79.99 41.66
N ILE A 8 7.68 78.69 41.87
CA ILE A 8 6.92 77.41 41.64
C ILE A 8 7.20 76.74 40.25
N THR A 9 7.55 75.45 40.05
CA THR A 9 7.81 74.24 40.87
C THR A 9 8.47 73.15 39.99
N LEU A 10 9.33 72.33 40.62
CA LEU A 10 9.50 70.87 40.50
C LEU A 10 9.11 70.14 39.18
N SER A 11 10.05 69.45 38.53
CA SER A 11 9.79 68.10 37.99
C SER A 11 11.06 67.30 37.66
N MET A 12 11.24 66.26 38.47
CA MET A 12 11.80 64.92 38.26
C MET A 12 12.90 64.66 37.21
N ILE A 13 14.02 64.20 37.78
CA ILE A 13 15.04 63.31 37.20
C ILE A 13 14.36 62.12 36.52
N MET A 14 14.67 61.88 35.24
CA MET A 14 14.40 60.61 34.57
C MET A 14 15.73 60.04 34.11
N SER A 15 16.32 59.24 35.00
CA SER A 15 17.49 58.41 34.71
C SER A 15 17.10 57.38 33.65
N ALA A 16 17.82 57.40 32.53
CA ALA A 16 17.70 56.42 31.47
C ALA A 16 18.17 55.04 31.99
N LEU A 17 17.22 54.19 32.39
CA LEU A 17 17.43 52.76 32.53
C LEU A 17 17.19 52.14 31.15
N MET A 18 18.25 52.07 30.36
CA MET A 18 18.27 51.32 29.10
C MET A 18 18.28 49.83 29.49
N VAL A 19 17.09 49.26 29.69
CA VAL A 19 16.92 47.81 29.81
C VAL A 19 17.34 47.22 28.47
N LEU A 20 18.49 46.56 28.47
CA LEU A 20 18.88 45.65 27.40
C LEU A 20 17.81 44.56 27.35
N THR A 21 16.82 44.70 26.46
CA THR A 21 15.91 43.63 26.09
C THR A 21 16.71 42.64 25.24
N MET A 22 17.57 41.86 25.89
CA MET A 22 18.02 40.63 25.28
C MET A 22 16.77 39.79 25.04
N PRO A 23 16.56 39.22 23.84
CA PRO A 23 15.58 38.15 23.70
C PRO A 23 16.03 37.08 24.69
N LEU A 24 15.21 36.78 25.71
CA LEU A 24 15.38 35.53 26.43
C LEU A 24 15.19 34.45 25.36
N THR A 25 16.29 33.86 24.91
CA THR A 25 16.24 32.51 24.36
C THR A 25 15.77 31.65 25.52
N ALA A 26 14.45 31.50 25.67
CA ALA A 26 13.88 30.56 26.61
C ALA A 26 14.44 29.19 26.23
N LEU A 27 15.24 28.61 27.13
CA LEU A 27 15.60 27.22 27.02
C LEU A 27 14.29 26.42 27.08
N ALA A 28 14.15 25.41 26.22
CA ALA A 28 13.04 24.47 26.27
C ALA A 28 12.84 23.99 27.71
N GLY A 29 11.66 24.22 28.29
CA GLY A 29 11.32 23.70 29.60
C GLY A 29 11.02 22.21 29.48
N GLU A 30 11.48 21.43 30.47
CA GLU A 30 11.06 20.04 30.62
C GLU A 30 9.78 19.96 31.46
N TRP A 31 8.82 19.16 30.99
CA TRP A 31 7.50 18.95 31.60
C TRP A 31 7.21 17.44 31.69
N ASP A 32 7.24 16.90 32.90
CA ASP A 32 7.04 15.47 33.15
C ASP A 32 5.54 15.16 33.30
N ILE A 33 4.95 14.39 32.39
CA ILE A 33 3.52 14.03 32.40
C ILE A 33 3.09 13.27 33.67
N ALA A 34 4.02 12.72 34.45
CA ALA A 34 3.73 12.08 35.73
C ALA A 34 3.28 13.09 36.81
N GLU A 35 3.56 14.39 36.65
CA GLU A 35 3.27 15.43 37.64
C GLU A 35 1.91 16.12 37.44
N GLY A 36 1.15 15.72 36.42
CA GLY A 36 -0.20 16.21 36.15
C GLY A 36 -0.44 16.52 34.67
N ASP A 37 -1.69 16.87 34.34
CA ASP A 37 -2.06 17.28 32.98
C ASP A 37 -1.22 18.47 32.49
N ILE A 38 -0.78 18.39 31.24
CA ILE A 38 0.02 19.44 30.59
C ILE A 38 -0.85 20.12 29.53
N ALA A 39 -1.00 21.43 29.63
CA ALA A 39 -1.67 22.24 28.63
C ALA A 39 -0.69 23.22 27.98
N VAL A 40 -0.50 23.11 26.67
CA VAL A 40 0.29 24.01 25.82
C VAL A 40 -0.67 24.94 25.09
N ASN A 41 -0.55 26.26 25.29
CA ASN A 41 -1.46 27.24 24.70
C ASN A 41 -0.69 28.30 23.91
N ARG A 42 -0.80 28.27 22.58
CA ARG A 42 -0.21 29.25 21.67
C ARG A 42 -1.20 30.36 21.35
N THR A 43 -0.93 31.57 21.86
CA THR A 43 -1.80 32.75 21.70
C THR A 43 -1.29 33.73 20.63
N SER A 44 0.00 33.69 20.30
CA SER A 44 0.63 34.52 19.25
C SER A 44 1.92 33.88 18.73
N GLU A 45 2.55 34.48 17.71
CA GLU A 45 3.84 34.03 17.16
C GLU A 45 4.99 34.03 18.17
N THR A 46 4.90 34.79 19.25
CA THR A 46 5.98 34.91 20.26
C THR A 46 5.60 34.37 21.63
N GLU A 47 4.33 34.01 21.83
CA GLU A 47 3.81 33.60 23.14
C GLU A 47 3.19 32.21 23.05
N GLN A 48 3.75 31.28 23.82
CA GLN A 48 3.22 29.94 24.05
C GLN A 48 3.33 29.67 25.54
N ASN A 49 2.21 29.62 26.24
CA ASN A 49 2.20 29.37 27.67
C ASN A 49 1.93 27.89 27.94
N VAL A 50 2.80 27.26 28.71
CA VAL A 50 2.65 25.86 29.14
C VAL A 50 2.29 25.85 30.61
N SER A 51 1.28 25.07 30.98
CA SER A 51 0.81 24.96 32.36
C SER A 51 0.67 23.51 32.80
N GLN A 52 1.07 23.24 34.04
CA GLN A 52 0.96 21.96 34.72
C GLN A 52 0.74 22.21 36.23
N GLY A 53 -0.43 21.85 36.74
CA GLY A 53 -0.82 22.15 38.11
C GLY A 53 -0.74 23.65 38.42
N SER A 54 0.20 24.06 39.28
CA SER A 54 0.42 25.48 39.63
C SER A 54 1.55 26.15 38.85
N ARG A 55 2.33 25.38 38.06
CA ARG A 55 3.39 25.90 37.18
C ARG A 55 2.75 26.41 35.89
N SER A 56 3.08 27.63 35.49
CA SER A 56 2.61 28.26 34.26
C SER A 56 3.66 29.26 33.78
N GLU A 57 4.22 29.03 32.59
CA GLU A 57 5.28 29.89 32.05
C GLU A 57 5.26 29.93 30.51
N ASN A 58 5.81 31.02 29.95
CA ASN A 58 5.98 31.14 28.52
C ASN A 58 7.16 30.28 28.06
N ASP A 59 6.85 29.18 27.38
CA ASP A 59 7.77 28.20 26.84
C ASP A 59 7.41 27.91 25.38
N THR A 60 8.23 28.46 24.47
CA THR A 60 8.00 28.40 23.02
C THR A 60 8.42 27.07 22.40
N ASN A 61 9.10 26.19 23.14
CA ASN A 61 9.51 24.88 22.64
C ASN A 61 9.61 23.86 23.79
N PRO A 62 8.50 23.55 24.49
CA PRO A 62 8.50 22.62 25.62
C PRO A 62 8.90 21.22 25.17
N THR A 63 9.65 20.54 26.02
CA THR A 63 9.91 19.10 25.94
C THR A 63 9.06 18.40 26.98
N ILE A 64 8.17 17.51 26.53
CA ILE A 64 7.32 16.69 27.40
C ILE A 64 7.98 15.33 27.53
N THR A 65 8.06 14.80 28.76
CA THR A 65 8.66 13.51 29.08
C THR A 65 7.76 12.71 30.03
N GLY A 66 8.15 11.48 30.34
CA GLY A 66 7.60 10.71 31.45
C GLY A 66 6.48 9.75 31.07
N THR A 67 5.84 9.17 32.09
CA THR A 67 4.82 8.13 31.93
C THR A 67 3.58 8.43 32.76
N SER A 68 2.38 8.23 32.20
CA SER A 68 1.13 8.42 32.95
C SER A 68 -0.01 7.50 32.48
N THR A 69 -0.89 7.15 33.42
CA THR A 69 -2.18 6.52 33.12
C THR A 69 -3.38 7.38 33.51
N GLU A 70 -3.11 8.56 34.07
CA GLU A 70 -4.11 9.46 34.66
C GLU A 70 -4.15 10.83 33.97
N HIS A 71 -3.03 11.24 33.36
CA HIS A 71 -2.81 12.58 32.84
C HIS A 71 -2.72 12.61 31.33
N THR A 72 -3.03 13.77 30.76
CA THR A 72 -3.13 14.00 29.33
C THR A 72 -2.36 15.25 28.91
N VAL A 73 -2.07 15.34 27.62
CA VAL A 73 -1.49 16.53 26.99
C VAL A 73 -2.54 17.20 26.10
N THR A 74 -2.82 18.48 26.34
CA THR A 74 -3.67 19.30 25.46
C THR A 74 -2.82 20.38 24.79
N ILE A 75 -2.88 20.47 23.45
CA ILE A 75 -2.11 21.43 22.66
C ILE A 75 -3.09 22.32 21.89
N HIS A 76 -3.22 23.57 22.32
CA HIS A 76 -4.12 24.55 21.72
C HIS A 76 -3.34 25.61 20.94
N ALA A 77 -3.78 25.91 19.71
CA ALA A 77 -3.25 26.99 18.91
C ALA A 77 -4.35 27.93 18.41
N GLU A 78 -4.17 29.23 18.60
CA GLU A 78 -5.06 30.25 18.03
C GLU A 78 -4.90 30.34 16.50
N THR A 79 -5.95 30.80 15.81
CA THR A 79 -5.96 30.93 14.35
C THR A 79 -4.77 31.76 13.86
N GLY A 80 -4.06 31.25 12.85
CA GLY A 80 -2.88 31.91 12.29
C GLY A 80 -1.59 31.74 13.10
N THR A 81 -1.60 30.91 14.14
CA THR A 81 -0.41 30.55 14.92
C THR A 81 -0.05 29.07 14.73
N THR A 82 1.13 28.68 15.20
CA THR A 82 1.55 27.27 15.29
C THR A 82 2.07 26.99 16.68
N ALA A 83 1.44 26.05 17.39
CA ALA A 83 1.95 25.51 18.64
C ALA A 83 2.96 24.39 18.34
N THR A 84 4.12 24.41 19.00
CA THR A 84 5.16 23.39 18.82
C THR A 84 5.48 22.75 20.16
N VAL A 85 5.54 21.42 20.18
CA VAL A 85 5.93 20.61 21.34
C VAL A 85 6.92 19.55 20.90
N THR A 86 7.88 19.22 21.75
CA THR A 86 8.73 18.02 21.60
C THR A 86 8.22 16.95 22.56
N LEU A 87 7.99 15.74 22.07
CA LEU A 87 7.77 14.56 22.92
C LEU A 87 9.09 13.81 23.00
N ASP A 88 9.67 13.71 24.19
CA ASP A 88 10.84 12.88 24.46
C ASP A 88 10.43 11.68 25.31
N SER A 89 10.32 10.53 24.65
CA SER A 89 10.07 9.24 25.32
C SER A 89 8.83 9.22 26.23
N VAL A 90 7.74 9.84 25.77
CA VAL A 90 6.47 9.96 26.52
C VAL A 90 5.68 8.67 26.44
N ASP A 91 5.16 8.15 27.56
CA ASP A 91 4.27 6.98 27.58
C ASP A 91 2.95 7.30 28.29
N ILE A 92 1.85 7.45 27.54
CA ILE A 92 0.54 7.77 28.11
C ILE A 92 -0.48 6.70 27.73
N THR A 93 -1.07 6.04 28.73
CA THR A 93 -2.21 5.13 28.54
C THR A 93 -3.45 5.70 29.21
N SER A 94 -4.34 6.32 28.44
CA SER A 94 -5.56 6.92 28.96
C SER A 94 -6.57 5.88 29.44
N SER A 95 -7.08 6.09 30.65
CA SER A 95 -8.17 5.31 31.26
C SER A 95 -9.40 6.15 31.61
N SER A 96 -9.38 7.45 31.26
CA SER A 96 -10.22 8.48 31.88
C SER A 96 -11.29 9.10 30.98
N GLY A 97 -11.62 8.53 29.82
CA GLY A 97 -12.61 9.13 28.91
C GLY A 97 -12.04 10.22 28.02
N ASN A 98 -10.72 10.30 27.84
CA ASN A 98 -10.04 11.36 27.09
C ASN A 98 -8.97 10.79 26.16
N ALA A 99 -8.64 11.53 25.10
CA ALA A 99 -7.44 11.27 24.31
C ALA A 99 -6.17 11.56 25.15
N PRO A 100 -5.12 10.73 25.06
CA PRO A 100 -3.88 10.96 25.80
C PRO A 100 -3.15 12.22 25.29
N ILE A 101 -3.26 12.51 23.99
CA ILE A 101 -2.86 13.78 23.37
C ILE A 101 -4.03 14.32 22.55
N SER A 102 -4.42 15.58 22.80
CA SER A 102 -5.48 16.27 22.05
C SER A 102 -4.99 17.60 21.52
N THR A 103 -5.29 17.88 20.25
CA THR A 103 -5.01 19.17 19.61
C THR A 103 -6.28 20.02 19.54
N GLN A 104 -6.18 21.33 19.74
CA GLN A 104 -7.34 22.23 19.83
C GLN A 104 -7.07 23.61 19.20
N GLY A 105 -8.14 24.36 18.96
CA GLY A 105 -8.07 25.73 18.43
C GLY A 105 -8.08 25.80 16.90
N GLY A 106 -7.92 27.01 16.35
CA GLY A 106 -7.96 27.24 14.89
C GLY A 106 -6.58 27.27 14.22
N GLY A 107 -5.50 27.22 14.99
CA GLY A 107 -4.13 27.24 14.51
C GLY A 107 -3.56 25.85 14.23
N ASN A 108 -2.31 25.82 13.79
CA ASN A 108 -1.60 24.58 13.50
C ASN A 108 -0.91 24.03 14.75
N VAL A 109 -0.69 22.73 14.78
CA VAL A 109 0.07 22.04 15.82
C VAL A 109 1.23 21.27 15.18
N THR A 110 2.42 21.40 15.74
CA THR A 110 3.60 20.61 15.39
C THR A 110 4.06 19.80 16.59
N ILE A 111 4.14 18.49 16.41
CA ILE A 111 4.73 17.54 17.36
C ILE A 111 6.06 17.08 16.78
N GLU A 112 7.15 17.49 17.43
CA GLU A 112 8.49 16.98 17.18
C GLU A 112 8.70 15.72 18.03
N LEU A 113 9.22 14.66 17.42
CA LEU A 113 9.52 13.41 18.10
C LEU A 113 11.00 13.34 18.48
N ASP A 114 11.25 13.09 19.76
CA ASP A 114 12.54 12.69 20.32
C ASP A 114 12.35 11.39 21.12
N GLY A 115 13.35 10.52 21.11
CA GLY A 115 13.25 9.18 21.70
C GLY A 115 12.04 8.36 21.21
N ASP A 116 11.53 7.47 22.07
CA ASP A 116 10.47 6.51 21.73
C ASP A 116 9.20 6.77 22.54
N SER A 117 8.22 7.43 21.94
CA SER A 117 6.95 7.75 22.58
C SER A 117 5.85 6.72 22.29
N LYS A 118 4.90 6.57 23.22
CA LYS A 118 3.74 5.67 23.14
C LYS A 118 2.52 6.36 23.70
N VAL A 119 1.42 6.34 22.96
CA VAL A 119 0.15 6.89 23.41
C VAL A 119 -0.97 5.93 23.08
N GLN A 120 -1.78 5.63 24.08
CA GLN A 120 -2.91 4.74 23.96
C GLN A 120 -4.15 5.40 24.53
N ALA A 121 -5.17 5.52 23.68
CA ALA A 121 -6.46 6.06 24.05
C ALA A 121 -7.40 4.99 24.60
N ASP A 122 -8.45 5.47 25.26
CA ASP A 122 -9.58 4.65 25.62
C ASP A 122 -10.63 4.60 24.48
N ASN A 123 -11.73 3.88 24.71
CA ASN A 123 -12.64 3.35 23.70
C ASN A 123 -13.07 4.30 22.55
N LEU A 124 -13.27 5.59 22.82
CA LEU A 124 -13.87 6.54 21.87
C LEU A 124 -12.86 7.49 21.22
N HIS A 125 -11.63 7.51 21.70
CA HIS A 125 -10.67 8.55 21.36
C HIS A 125 -9.55 8.00 20.48
N ALA A 126 -8.95 8.90 19.70
CA ALA A 126 -7.73 8.59 18.98
C ALA A 126 -6.51 8.65 19.90
N GLY A 127 -5.44 7.90 19.54
CA GLY A 127 -4.17 7.96 20.26
C GLY A 127 -3.57 9.36 20.23
N ILE A 128 -3.64 10.04 19.08
CA ILE A 128 -3.48 11.49 18.98
C ILE A 128 -4.75 12.03 18.35
N GLU A 129 -5.55 12.75 19.13
CA GLU A 129 -6.84 13.24 18.66
C GLU A 129 -6.73 14.64 18.05
N LYS A 130 -7.07 14.69 16.75
CA LYS A 130 -7.05 15.88 15.91
C LYS A 130 -8.36 16.65 16.04
N ASN A 131 -8.42 17.60 16.98
CA ASN A 131 -9.60 18.46 17.18
C ASN A 131 -9.37 19.94 16.84
N ASN A 132 -8.15 20.36 16.44
CA ASN A 132 -7.91 21.71 15.92
C ASN A 132 -8.36 21.84 14.46
N ASP A 133 -8.76 23.04 14.04
CA ASP A 133 -9.18 23.33 12.65
C ASP A 133 -7.97 23.47 11.71
N GLY A 134 -6.78 23.83 12.23
CA GLY A 134 -5.55 23.93 11.44
C GLY A 134 -4.84 22.58 11.26
N ASP A 135 -3.64 22.60 10.70
CA ASP A 135 -2.89 21.37 10.39
C ASP A 135 -2.33 20.72 11.67
N LEU A 136 -2.29 19.39 11.69
CA LEU A 136 -1.44 18.61 12.62
C LEU A 136 -0.22 18.11 11.85
N THR A 137 0.96 18.54 12.26
CA THR A 137 2.24 18.05 11.75
C THR A 137 2.95 17.19 12.80
N ILE A 138 3.31 15.96 12.44
CA ILE A 138 4.20 15.10 13.22
C ILE A 138 5.50 14.96 12.45
N THR A 139 6.61 15.30 13.09
CA THR A 139 7.91 15.38 12.43
C THR A 139 9.04 14.93 13.36
N ASP A 140 10.16 14.61 12.74
CA ASP A 140 11.47 14.57 13.38
C ASP A 140 12.41 15.32 12.45
N SER A 141 12.81 16.51 12.89
CA SER A 141 13.70 17.42 12.19
C SER A 141 15.18 17.14 12.49
N SER A 142 15.49 16.19 13.38
CA SER A 142 16.86 15.80 13.69
C SER A 142 17.53 15.24 12.42
N GLY A 143 18.71 15.77 12.09
CA GLY A 143 19.42 15.45 10.86
C GLY A 143 20.13 14.10 10.85
N SER A 144 19.96 13.26 11.89
CA SER A 144 20.67 11.99 12.05
C SER A 144 19.74 10.79 11.88
N SER A 145 20.04 9.95 10.88
CA SER A 145 19.29 8.73 10.55
C SER A 145 19.32 7.62 11.60
N GLU A 146 20.16 7.74 12.64
CA GLU A 146 20.52 6.62 13.54
C GLU A 146 19.72 6.59 14.86
N ALA A 147 18.88 7.59 15.13
CA ALA A 147 17.97 7.59 16.28
C ALA A 147 16.75 8.48 16.00
N ALA A 148 16.09 8.25 14.86
CA ALA A 148 14.92 9.03 14.50
C ALA A 148 13.80 8.85 15.53
N GLY A 149 13.24 9.95 16.02
CA GLY A 149 12.18 9.95 17.03
C GLY A 149 10.97 9.16 16.57
N SER A 150 10.39 8.39 17.49
CA SER A 150 9.30 7.46 17.20
C SER A 150 8.06 7.70 18.05
N ILE A 151 6.90 7.37 17.49
CA ILE A 151 5.64 7.33 18.23
C ILE A 151 4.78 6.14 17.84
N GLU A 152 4.31 5.40 18.85
CA GLU A 152 3.27 4.38 18.73
C GLU A 152 1.94 4.96 19.23
N ALA A 153 1.03 5.30 18.33
CA ALA A 153 -0.26 5.89 18.63
C ALA A 153 -1.40 4.88 18.43
N LYS A 154 -2.11 4.54 19.51
CA LYS A 154 -3.20 3.57 19.52
C LYS A 154 -4.52 4.23 19.86
N GLY A 155 -5.48 4.14 18.95
CA GLY A 155 -6.86 4.50 19.21
C GLY A 155 -7.56 3.49 20.12
N GLY A 156 -8.62 3.92 20.79
CA GLY A 156 -9.61 2.99 21.31
C GLY A 156 -10.46 2.37 20.20
N SER A 157 -11.39 1.48 20.56
CA SER A 157 -12.16 0.69 19.58
C SER A 157 -12.79 1.48 18.44
N HIS A 158 -13.12 2.76 18.64
CA HIS A 158 -13.78 3.61 17.64
C HIS A 158 -12.93 4.79 17.18
N GLY A 159 -11.77 5.02 17.79
CA GLY A 159 -10.88 6.12 17.46
C GLY A 159 -9.77 5.69 16.50
N ALA A 160 -9.24 6.66 15.75
CA ALA A 160 -8.07 6.44 14.92
C ALA A 160 -6.80 6.23 15.77
N GLY A 161 -5.71 5.71 15.18
CA GLY A 161 -4.40 5.83 15.83
C GLY A 161 -4.02 7.31 15.96
N ILE A 162 -4.09 8.03 14.84
CA ILE A 162 -3.86 9.48 14.74
C ILE A 162 -4.99 10.08 13.89
N GLY A 163 -5.70 11.06 14.42
CA GLY A 163 -6.79 11.74 13.72
C GLY A 163 -8.07 11.82 14.54
N GLY A 164 -9.19 11.39 13.97
CA GLY A 164 -10.51 11.56 14.57
C GLY A 164 -10.84 10.55 15.67
N GLY A 165 -11.53 11.00 16.72
CA GLY A 165 -12.28 10.14 17.63
C GLY A 165 -13.57 9.59 17.02
N PHE A 166 -14.40 8.93 17.84
CA PHE A 166 -15.67 8.34 17.39
C PHE A 166 -16.57 9.34 16.65
N ARG A 167 -16.93 9.04 15.40
CA ARG A 167 -17.74 9.88 14.50
C ARG A 167 -17.15 11.24 14.20
N ARG A 168 -15.82 11.36 14.30
CA ARG A 168 -15.08 12.56 13.98
C ARG A 168 -14.18 12.27 12.80
N ASP A 169 -14.15 13.23 11.89
CA ASP A 169 -13.20 13.23 10.79
C ASP A 169 -11.77 13.40 11.34
N GLY A 170 -10.80 12.85 10.63
CA GLY A 170 -9.39 13.12 10.85
C GLY A 170 -8.80 13.70 9.57
N SER A 171 -8.70 15.02 9.53
CA SER A 171 -8.20 15.76 8.37
C SER A 171 -6.98 16.60 8.68
N ASP A 172 -6.28 17.02 7.61
CA ASP A 172 -5.18 17.97 7.64
C ASP A 172 -4.02 17.46 8.52
N ILE A 173 -3.60 16.22 8.21
CA ILE A 173 -2.57 15.50 8.95
C ILE A 173 -1.33 15.37 8.07
N THR A 174 -0.21 15.90 8.53
CA THR A 174 1.09 15.79 7.87
C THR A 174 2.06 14.98 8.73
N ILE A 175 2.67 13.95 8.14
CA ILE A 175 3.81 13.23 8.73
C ILE A 175 5.02 13.46 7.82
N ASN A 176 6.11 14.03 8.36
CA ASN A 176 7.25 14.46 7.55
C ASN A 176 8.58 14.30 8.32
N GLY A 177 9.68 14.81 7.74
CA GLY A 177 11.00 14.71 8.34
C GLY A 177 11.50 13.27 8.36
N ASN A 178 12.15 12.87 9.46
CA ASN A 178 12.60 11.50 9.70
C ASN A 178 11.64 10.69 10.59
N ALA A 179 10.44 11.21 10.86
CA ALA A 179 9.53 10.66 11.87
C ALA A 179 9.24 9.18 11.66
N GLN A 180 9.31 8.40 12.74
CA GLN A 180 8.89 7.01 12.78
C GLN A 180 7.53 6.88 13.46
N VAL A 181 6.48 6.61 12.69
CA VAL A 181 5.11 6.59 13.21
C VAL A 181 4.50 5.21 13.04
N THR A 182 4.06 4.62 14.16
CA THR A 182 3.17 3.45 14.15
C THR A 182 1.81 3.88 14.65
N ALA A 183 0.81 3.90 13.77
CA ALA A 183 -0.53 4.36 14.08
C ALA A 183 -1.52 3.19 13.93
N SER A 184 -2.12 2.77 15.04
CA SER A 184 -3.08 1.66 15.07
C SER A 184 -4.45 2.18 15.50
N GLY A 185 -5.40 2.16 14.57
CA GLY A 185 -6.80 2.40 14.87
C GLY A 185 -7.39 1.27 15.70
N GLY A 186 -8.51 1.56 16.34
CA GLY A 186 -9.31 0.51 16.98
C GLY A 186 -10.01 -0.41 15.97
N THR A 187 -11.03 -1.11 16.46
CA THR A 187 -11.91 -2.00 15.68
C THR A 187 -12.63 -1.32 14.52
N ARG A 188 -12.72 0.01 14.47
CA ARG A 188 -13.41 0.73 13.37
C ARG A 188 -12.78 2.07 12.99
N GLY A 189 -11.79 2.54 13.76
CA GLY A 189 -11.04 3.74 13.41
C GLY A 189 -9.93 3.40 12.42
N ALA A 190 -9.53 4.39 11.62
CA ALA A 190 -8.38 4.25 10.74
C ALA A 190 -7.07 4.17 11.54
N GLY A 191 -5.99 3.66 10.95
CA GLY A 191 -4.65 3.86 11.50
C GLY A 191 -4.34 5.36 11.59
N ILE A 192 -4.42 6.04 10.45
CA ILE A 192 -4.33 7.51 10.33
C ILE A 192 -5.55 8.03 9.57
N GLY A 193 -6.28 8.98 10.16
CA GLY A 193 -7.44 9.60 9.55
C GLY A 193 -8.67 9.53 10.44
N GLY A 194 -9.82 9.13 9.89
CA GLY A 194 -11.11 9.18 10.59
C GLY A 194 -11.31 8.14 11.68
N GLY A 195 -12.09 8.49 12.71
CA GLY A 195 -12.66 7.49 13.62
C GLY A 195 -13.85 6.76 12.96
N ASP A 196 -14.52 5.87 13.68
CA ASP A 196 -15.72 5.16 13.16
C ASP A 196 -16.79 6.17 12.68
N ASN A 197 -17.27 6.03 11.44
CA ASN A 197 -18.13 6.97 10.69
C ASN A 197 -17.49 8.35 10.39
N GLY A 198 -16.19 8.51 10.62
CA GLY A 198 -15.43 9.72 10.29
C GLY A 198 -14.63 9.52 9.01
N ASN A 199 -14.57 10.57 8.19
CA ASN A 199 -13.75 10.63 7.00
C ASN A 199 -12.28 10.85 7.36
N GLY A 200 -11.37 10.36 6.52
CA GLY A 200 -9.98 10.77 6.53
C GLY A 200 -9.67 11.54 5.27
N SER A 201 -9.29 12.81 5.39
CA SER A 201 -8.96 13.65 4.24
C SER A 201 -7.68 14.44 4.43
N ASP A 202 -7.08 14.88 3.33
CA ASP A 202 -5.96 15.84 3.35
C ASP A 202 -4.79 15.31 4.21
N ILE A 203 -4.45 14.04 3.98
CA ILE A 203 -3.39 13.35 4.70
C ILE A 203 -2.13 13.35 3.82
N THR A 204 -1.04 13.90 4.32
CA THR A 204 0.25 13.95 3.63
C THR A 204 1.32 13.20 4.40
N ILE A 205 2.00 12.26 3.73
CA ILE A 205 3.19 11.58 4.26
C ILE A 205 4.37 11.84 3.33
N GLY A 206 5.40 12.49 3.84
CA GLY A 206 6.52 12.98 3.04
C GLY A 206 7.89 12.86 3.69
N GLY A 207 8.87 13.52 3.08
CA GLY A 207 10.25 13.57 3.59
C GLY A 207 10.91 12.19 3.58
N HIS A 208 11.44 11.76 4.73
CA HIS A 208 11.99 10.42 4.95
C HIS A 208 11.18 9.65 6.00
N ALA A 209 9.93 10.07 6.24
CA ALA A 209 9.08 9.49 7.26
C ALA A 209 8.88 7.98 7.03
N ARG A 210 8.84 7.24 8.12
CA ARG A 210 8.56 5.79 8.15
C ARG A 210 7.25 5.58 8.88
N VAL A 211 6.21 5.24 8.13
CA VAL A 211 4.84 5.12 8.66
C VAL A 211 4.34 3.70 8.55
N THR A 212 3.90 3.12 9.66
CA THR A 212 3.09 1.90 9.70
C THR A 212 1.72 2.26 10.21
N ALA A 213 0.69 2.10 9.39
CA ALA A 213 -0.68 2.46 9.73
C ALA A 213 -1.61 1.27 9.54
N SER A 214 -2.39 0.94 10.56
CA SER A 214 -3.26 -0.24 10.53
C SER A 214 -4.57 0.01 11.26
N SER A 215 -5.65 -0.63 10.80
CA SER A 215 -6.89 -0.74 11.58
C SER A 215 -7.05 -2.14 12.16
N GLY A 216 -7.76 -2.25 13.28
CA GLY A 216 -8.10 -3.54 13.88
C GLY A 216 -9.18 -4.29 13.09
N ASP A 217 -10.20 -3.57 12.62
CA ASP A 217 -11.29 -4.08 11.77
C ASP A 217 -11.96 -2.90 11.04
N GLU A 218 -12.61 -3.12 9.89
CA GLU A 218 -13.47 -2.17 9.14
C GLU A 218 -12.97 -0.73 8.83
N GLY A 219 -11.86 -0.23 9.38
CA GLY A 219 -11.25 1.06 9.08
C GLY A 219 -10.05 0.90 8.13
N ALA A 220 -9.72 1.98 7.42
CA ALA A 220 -8.56 1.98 6.54
C ALA A 220 -7.24 1.96 7.33
N GLY A 221 -6.15 1.53 6.71
CA GLY A 221 -4.82 1.80 7.26
C GLY A 221 -4.58 3.31 7.32
N ILE A 222 -4.75 4.00 6.18
CA ILE A 222 -4.70 5.45 6.04
C ILE A 222 -5.96 5.92 5.30
N GLY A 223 -6.75 6.81 5.91
CA GLY A 223 -7.97 7.37 5.32
C GLY A 223 -9.17 7.25 6.24
N GLY A 224 -10.30 6.74 5.73
CA GLY A 224 -11.57 6.72 6.46
C GLY A 224 -11.65 5.65 7.54
N GLY A 225 -12.39 5.93 8.62
CA GLY A 225 -12.88 4.87 9.51
C GLY A 225 -14.01 4.08 8.87
N PHE A 226 -14.63 3.14 9.58
CA PHE A 226 -15.77 2.39 9.05
C PHE A 226 -16.89 3.33 8.56
N LEU A 227 -17.41 3.10 7.35
CA LEU A 227 -18.34 3.99 6.62
C LEU A 227 -17.80 5.38 6.26
N GLY A 228 -16.55 5.70 6.62
CA GLY A 228 -15.89 6.94 6.28
C GLY A 228 -15.15 6.86 4.95
N ASP A 229 -15.21 7.96 4.20
CA ASP A 229 -14.46 8.09 2.95
C ASP A 229 -12.98 8.44 3.25
N GLY A 230 -12.08 7.98 2.38
CA GLY A 230 -10.69 8.39 2.34
C GLY A 230 -10.43 9.23 1.11
N SER A 231 -9.99 10.48 1.28
CA SER A 231 -9.78 11.39 0.15
C SER A 231 -8.54 12.27 0.29
N ASN A 232 -8.02 12.80 -0.82
CA ASN A 232 -6.87 13.72 -0.82
C ASN A 232 -5.65 13.19 -0.03
N ILE A 233 -5.27 11.94 -0.30
CA ILE A 233 -4.16 11.28 0.39
C ILE A 233 -2.92 11.39 -0.49
N THR A 234 -1.85 12.01 0.02
CA THR A 234 -0.59 12.19 -0.72
C THR A 234 0.57 11.50 0.00
N ILE A 235 1.29 10.64 -0.73
CA ILE A 235 2.55 10.04 -0.28
C ILE A 235 3.66 10.47 -1.24
N ASN A 236 4.68 11.16 -0.75
CA ASN A 236 5.71 11.78 -1.57
C ASN A 236 7.12 11.76 -0.94
N GLY A 237 8.08 12.45 -1.55
CA GLY A 237 9.47 12.47 -1.11
C GLY A 237 10.13 11.09 -1.17
N ASN A 238 10.76 10.68 -0.06
CA ASN A 238 11.37 9.37 0.16
C ASN A 238 10.64 8.59 1.27
N ALA A 239 9.36 8.92 1.52
CA ALA A 239 8.58 8.30 2.57
C ALA A 239 8.46 6.79 2.37
N LYS A 240 8.48 6.04 3.47
CA LYS A 240 8.25 4.59 3.51
C LYS A 240 6.97 4.31 4.27
N VAL A 241 5.95 3.82 3.58
CA VAL A 241 4.61 3.61 4.14
C VAL A 241 4.23 2.13 4.07
N THR A 242 3.78 1.58 5.19
CA THR A 242 3.12 0.29 5.28
C THR A 242 1.72 0.51 5.81
N ALA A 243 0.69 0.21 5.01
CA ALA A 243 -0.70 0.51 5.35
C ALA A 243 -1.58 -0.74 5.23
N SER A 244 -2.26 -1.11 6.31
CA SER A 244 -3.15 -2.28 6.36
C SER A 244 -4.58 -1.90 6.74
N GLY A 245 -5.52 -2.15 5.83
CA GLY A 245 -6.94 -2.05 6.11
C GLY A 245 -7.41 -3.21 6.98
N GLY A 246 -8.40 -2.93 7.83
CA GLY A 246 -9.19 -3.96 8.50
C GLY A 246 -10.09 -4.72 7.52
N SER A 247 -10.97 -5.60 8.01
CA SER A 247 -11.90 -6.32 7.13
C SER A 247 -12.70 -5.34 6.29
N HIS A 248 -12.87 -5.62 5.01
CA HIS A 248 -13.66 -4.80 4.09
C HIS A 248 -13.12 -3.40 3.79
N ALA A 249 -12.03 -2.95 4.40
CA ALA A 249 -11.50 -1.59 4.23
C ALA A 249 -10.27 -1.57 3.32
N ALA A 250 -9.97 -0.43 2.72
CA ALA A 250 -8.76 -0.27 1.94
C ALA A 250 -7.51 -0.21 2.84
N GLY A 251 -6.36 -0.61 2.31
CA GLY A 251 -5.08 -0.29 2.93
C GLY A 251 -4.86 1.23 3.01
N ILE A 252 -5.03 1.91 1.87
CA ILE A 252 -5.04 3.38 1.76
C ILE A 252 -6.32 3.81 1.04
N GLY A 253 -7.13 4.66 1.68
CA GLY A 253 -8.35 5.22 1.13
C GLY A 253 -9.57 4.98 2.04
N GLY A 254 -10.66 4.43 1.49
CA GLY A 254 -11.93 4.30 2.22
C GLY A 254 -11.94 3.19 3.27
N GLY A 255 -12.68 3.42 4.36
CA GLY A 255 -13.04 2.33 5.28
C GLY A 255 -14.06 1.37 4.65
N GLY A 256 -14.55 0.38 5.39
CA GLY A 256 -15.60 -0.52 4.88
C GLY A 256 -16.85 0.27 4.46
N ASN A 257 -17.32 0.08 3.22
CA ASN A 257 -18.36 0.90 2.56
C ASN A 257 -17.96 2.37 2.25
N GLY A 258 -16.75 2.79 2.59
CA GLY A 258 -16.21 4.09 2.27
C GLY A 258 -15.59 4.15 0.87
N ASN A 259 -15.70 5.30 0.24
CA ASN A 259 -15.07 5.62 -1.04
C ASN A 259 -13.58 5.96 -0.85
N GLY A 260 -12.81 5.80 -1.92
CA GLY A 260 -11.43 6.26 -1.99
C GLY A 260 -11.25 7.25 -3.14
N SER A 261 -10.84 8.48 -2.89
CA SER A 261 -10.62 9.43 -3.98
C SER A 261 -9.33 10.21 -3.86
N ASP A 262 -8.82 10.68 -4.99
CA ASP A 262 -7.74 11.68 -5.03
C ASP A 262 -6.51 11.22 -4.24
N ILE A 263 -6.07 9.99 -4.52
CA ILE A 263 -4.93 9.35 -3.87
C ILE A 263 -3.72 9.50 -4.79
N THR A 264 -2.65 10.13 -4.31
CA THR A 264 -1.43 10.37 -5.07
C THR A 264 -0.22 9.74 -4.40
N ILE A 265 0.53 8.93 -5.13
CA ILE A 265 1.82 8.39 -4.70
C ILE A 265 2.89 8.79 -5.72
N GLN A 266 3.93 9.47 -5.28
CA GLN A 266 4.88 10.14 -6.18
C GLN A 266 6.32 10.18 -5.64
N ASP A 267 7.18 10.88 -6.37
CA ASP A 267 8.61 11.06 -6.09
C ASP A 267 9.34 9.72 -5.94
N ASN A 268 10.10 9.48 -4.87
CA ASN A 268 10.80 8.22 -4.59
C ASN A 268 10.13 7.44 -3.43
N SER A 269 8.85 7.67 -3.18
CA SER A 269 8.15 7.03 -2.07
C SER A 269 8.07 5.50 -2.27
N SER A 270 8.06 4.76 -1.15
CA SER A 270 7.90 3.31 -1.13
C SER A 270 6.69 2.94 -0.29
N VAL A 271 5.73 2.25 -0.89
CA VAL A 271 4.43 1.93 -0.28
C VAL A 271 4.17 0.43 -0.35
N ILE A 272 3.86 -0.17 0.80
CA ILE A 272 3.24 -1.49 0.89
C ILE A 272 1.82 -1.28 1.41
N SER A 273 0.81 -1.72 0.67
CA SER A 273 -0.58 -1.53 1.09
C SER A 273 -1.45 -2.76 0.87
N THR A 274 -2.14 -3.19 1.92
CA THR A 274 -2.97 -4.39 1.88
C THR A 274 -4.34 -4.19 2.49
N SER A 275 -5.33 -4.89 1.99
CA SER A 275 -6.63 -5.10 2.65
C SER A 275 -6.74 -6.55 3.10
N SER A 276 -7.37 -6.80 4.26
CA SER A 276 -7.55 -8.18 4.74
C SER A 276 -8.66 -8.93 3.98
N THR A 277 -9.83 -8.31 3.75
CA THR A 277 -10.96 -8.93 3.04
C THR A 277 -11.70 -7.91 2.19
N GLY A 278 -12.06 -8.23 0.95
CA GLY A 278 -12.99 -7.46 0.09
C GLY A 278 -12.62 -6.00 -0.27
N GLY A 279 -11.79 -5.30 0.48
CA GLY A 279 -11.33 -3.94 0.19
C GLY A 279 -10.17 -3.93 -0.81
N ALA A 280 -9.90 -2.76 -1.37
CA ALA A 280 -8.76 -2.56 -2.25
C ALA A 280 -7.43 -2.51 -1.46
N GLY A 281 -6.31 -2.76 -2.13
CA GLY A 281 -5.01 -2.39 -1.53
C GLY A 281 -4.96 -0.87 -1.35
N ILE A 282 -5.17 -0.14 -2.45
CA ILE A 282 -5.30 1.32 -2.48
C ILE A 282 -6.61 1.68 -3.19
N GLY A 283 -7.46 2.51 -2.59
CA GLY A 283 -8.73 2.93 -3.16
C GLY A 283 -9.88 2.80 -2.18
N SER A 284 -10.95 2.09 -2.54
CA SER A 284 -12.14 2.01 -1.70
C SER A 284 -12.23 0.74 -0.86
N GLY A 285 -13.03 0.81 0.21
CA GLY A 285 -13.50 -0.41 0.88
C GLY A 285 -14.52 -1.16 0.04
N ILE A 286 -15.01 -2.29 0.57
CA ILE A 286 -16.08 -3.07 -0.06
C ILE A 286 -17.27 -2.19 -0.38
N PHE A 287 -17.91 -2.39 -1.54
CA PHE A 287 -19.03 -1.58 -2.06
C PHE A 287 -18.75 -0.09 -2.30
N GLY A 288 -17.59 0.43 -1.87
CA GLY A 288 -17.18 1.79 -2.12
C GLY A 288 -16.64 1.96 -3.54
N THR A 289 -16.60 3.21 -4.00
CA THR A 289 -16.04 3.57 -5.31
C THR A 289 -14.71 4.29 -5.15
N ALA A 290 -13.83 4.07 -6.12
CA ALA A 290 -12.51 4.63 -6.20
C ALA A 290 -12.37 5.52 -7.45
N THR A 291 -11.82 6.71 -7.26
CA THR A 291 -11.61 7.67 -8.36
C THR A 291 -10.29 8.41 -8.18
N ASN A 292 -9.69 8.86 -9.29
CA ASN A 292 -8.49 9.71 -9.28
C ASN A 292 -7.33 9.18 -8.44
N ILE A 293 -6.94 7.92 -8.66
CA ILE A 293 -5.72 7.37 -8.05
C ILE A 293 -4.56 7.55 -9.04
N THR A 294 -3.52 8.26 -8.63
CA THR A 294 -2.35 8.57 -9.46
C THR A 294 -1.08 8.01 -8.82
N ILE A 295 -0.29 7.27 -9.60
CA ILE A 295 1.04 6.83 -9.20
C ILE A 295 2.04 7.29 -10.26
N ARG A 296 3.08 8.01 -9.87
CA ARG A 296 4.00 8.64 -10.83
C ARG A 296 5.41 8.80 -10.29
N ASP A 297 6.29 9.33 -11.13
CA ASP A 297 7.70 9.53 -10.85
C ASP A 297 8.37 8.18 -10.52
N ASN A 298 9.22 8.14 -9.49
CA ASN A 298 9.98 6.95 -9.09
C ASN A 298 9.29 6.13 -7.98
N ALA A 299 7.98 6.33 -7.75
CA ALA A 299 7.25 5.68 -6.69
C ALA A 299 7.29 4.14 -6.83
N ASN A 300 7.55 3.45 -5.72
CA ASN A 300 7.61 2.00 -5.65
C ASN A 300 6.47 1.47 -4.77
N VAL A 301 5.48 0.85 -5.40
CA VAL A 301 4.20 0.50 -4.77
C VAL A 301 3.99 -1.01 -4.85
N HIS A 302 3.70 -1.63 -3.72
CA HIS A 302 3.42 -3.05 -3.55
C HIS A 302 2.04 -3.19 -2.92
N VAL A 303 1.10 -3.84 -3.61
CA VAL A 303 -0.29 -3.89 -3.16
C VAL A 303 -0.90 -5.27 -3.23
N ALA A 304 -1.74 -5.60 -2.26
CA ALA A 304 -2.62 -6.75 -2.31
C ALA A 304 -4.03 -6.34 -1.88
N SER A 305 -5.03 -6.80 -2.61
CA SER A 305 -6.41 -6.58 -2.19
C SER A 305 -6.86 -7.62 -1.17
N GLY A 306 -8.00 -7.38 -0.53
CA GLY A 306 -8.61 -8.36 0.35
C GLY A 306 -9.38 -9.43 -0.44
N PHE A 307 -9.28 -10.68 0.01
CA PHE A 307 -10.07 -11.80 -0.49
C PHE A 307 -11.31 -12.01 0.39
N LEU A 308 -12.47 -12.24 -0.22
CA LEU A 308 -13.75 -12.41 0.46
C LEU A 308 -14.43 -13.68 -0.04
N THR A 309 -14.62 -14.66 0.85
CA THR A 309 -15.47 -15.82 0.60
C THR A 309 -16.87 -15.56 1.14
N GLY A 310 -17.87 -15.64 0.28
CA GLY A 310 -19.27 -15.46 0.66
C GLY A 310 -20.19 -16.55 0.09
N PRO A 311 -21.46 -16.61 0.56
CA PRO A 311 -22.45 -17.56 0.05
C PRO A 311 -22.79 -17.36 -1.43
N TYR A 312 -22.39 -16.23 -2.02
CA TYR A 312 -22.60 -15.87 -3.41
C TYR A 312 -21.37 -16.06 -4.31
N GLY A 313 -20.24 -16.55 -3.76
CA GLY A 313 -18.99 -16.77 -4.47
C GLY A 313 -17.79 -16.17 -3.74
N ASP A 314 -16.61 -16.38 -4.33
CA ASP A 314 -15.36 -15.76 -3.91
C ASP A 314 -15.13 -14.48 -4.72
N PHE A 315 -14.92 -13.37 -4.01
CA PHE A 315 -14.69 -12.05 -4.59
C PHE A 315 -13.46 -11.40 -3.96
N TYR A 316 -12.90 -10.41 -4.63
CA TYR A 316 -11.76 -9.66 -4.10
C TYR A 316 -11.82 -8.20 -4.53
N GLY A 317 -11.21 -7.31 -3.75
CA GLY A 317 -11.02 -5.91 -4.16
C GLY A 317 -9.96 -5.76 -5.26
N ALA A 318 -9.83 -4.57 -5.84
CA ALA A 318 -8.73 -4.23 -6.73
C ALA A 318 -7.41 -4.09 -5.95
N GLY A 319 -6.28 -4.35 -6.59
CA GLY A 319 -4.99 -3.93 -6.04
C GLY A 319 -4.98 -2.41 -5.84
N ILE A 320 -5.41 -1.67 -6.87
CA ILE A 320 -5.55 -0.21 -6.86
C ILE A 320 -6.89 0.16 -7.53
N GLY A 321 -7.91 0.50 -6.76
CA GLY A 321 -9.21 0.90 -7.29
C GLY A 321 -10.36 0.50 -6.38
N ASN A 322 -11.43 -0.03 -6.98
CA ASN A 322 -12.65 -0.34 -6.24
C ASN A 322 -12.46 -1.57 -5.34
N GLY A 323 -13.03 -1.55 -4.14
CA GLY A 323 -13.31 -2.77 -3.38
C GLY A 323 -14.30 -3.69 -4.11
N ALA A 324 -14.45 -4.91 -3.61
CA ALA A 324 -15.39 -5.89 -4.11
C ALA A 324 -16.83 -5.40 -3.99
N ALA A 325 -17.69 -5.87 -4.90
CA ALA A 325 -19.13 -5.66 -4.84
C ALA A 325 -19.87 -6.97 -4.53
N VAL A 326 -21.20 -6.90 -4.37
CA VAL A 326 -22.03 -8.02 -3.84
C VAL A 326 -21.85 -9.32 -4.62
N VAL A 327 -21.59 -9.21 -5.92
CA VAL A 327 -21.38 -10.33 -6.84
C VAL A 327 -20.28 -10.06 -7.87
N ALA A 328 -19.32 -9.18 -7.56
CA ALA A 328 -18.27 -8.82 -8.50
C ALA A 328 -16.96 -8.47 -7.78
N ASN A 329 -15.85 -8.73 -8.46
CA ASN A 329 -14.55 -8.26 -8.02
C ASN A 329 -14.46 -6.74 -8.18
N GLY A 330 -13.55 -6.16 -7.39
CA GLY A 330 -13.12 -4.79 -7.56
C GLY A 330 -12.51 -4.55 -8.94
N THR A 331 -12.59 -3.31 -9.40
CA THR A 331 -12.04 -2.88 -10.69
C THR A 331 -10.85 -1.98 -10.45
N GLU A 332 -9.75 -2.24 -11.16
CA GLU A 332 -8.56 -1.38 -11.12
C GLU A 332 -8.89 0.03 -11.65
N VAL A 333 -8.47 1.04 -10.92
CA VAL A 333 -8.59 2.46 -11.25
C VAL A 333 -7.29 3.12 -10.83
N VAL A 334 -6.37 3.28 -11.78
CA VAL A 334 -5.06 3.93 -11.56
C VAL A 334 -4.61 4.66 -12.82
N ASP A 335 -4.11 5.88 -12.65
CA ASP A 335 -3.31 6.59 -13.64
C ASP A 335 -1.83 6.41 -13.27
N ASP A 336 -1.13 5.61 -14.06
CA ASP A 336 0.29 5.32 -13.94
C ASP A 336 1.11 5.88 -15.12
N THR A 337 0.50 6.75 -15.94
CA THR A 337 1.07 7.23 -17.21
C THR A 337 2.37 8.03 -17.04
N ASN A 338 2.63 8.54 -15.84
CA ASN A 338 3.80 9.34 -15.50
C ASN A 338 4.79 8.62 -14.57
N LEU A 339 4.75 7.29 -14.48
CA LEU A 339 5.82 6.52 -13.86
C LEU A 339 7.12 6.65 -14.69
N THR A 340 8.23 6.99 -14.02
CA THR A 340 9.56 7.09 -14.63
C THR A 340 10.37 5.83 -14.37
N THR A 341 10.98 5.70 -13.18
CA THR A 341 11.69 4.48 -12.75
C THR A 341 10.94 3.72 -11.66
N GLY A 342 9.77 4.23 -11.26
CA GLY A 342 8.91 3.62 -10.26
C GLY A 342 8.32 2.30 -10.74
N LYS A 343 7.74 1.54 -9.82
CA LYS A 343 7.13 0.24 -10.12
C LYS A 343 5.89 0.02 -9.27
N ILE A 344 4.85 -0.54 -9.88
CA ILE A 344 3.68 -1.07 -9.19
C ILE A 344 3.73 -2.60 -9.25
N THR A 345 3.68 -3.25 -8.09
CA THR A 345 3.58 -4.72 -7.97
C THR A 345 2.25 -5.06 -7.31
N ILE A 346 1.36 -5.72 -8.06
CA ILE A 346 0.09 -6.21 -7.54
C ILE A 346 0.24 -7.70 -7.22
N TYR A 347 0.05 -8.05 -5.96
CA TYR A 347 0.10 -9.40 -5.43
C TYR A 347 -1.28 -10.06 -5.48
N ASP A 348 -1.31 -11.38 -5.34
CA ASP A 348 -2.57 -12.12 -5.28
C ASP A 348 -3.43 -11.60 -4.11
N PRO A 349 -4.76 -11.54 -4.28
CA PRO A 349 -5.66 -11.15 -3.19
C PRO A 349 -5.45 -11.97 -1.92
N GLY A 350 -5.41 -11.30 -0.77
CA GLY A 350 -5.14 -11.90 0.53
C GLY A 350 -3.66 -12.06 0.88
N THR A 351 -2.73 -11.67 0.00
CA THR A 351 -1.29 -11.64 0.35
C THR A 351 -1.05 -10.64 1.47
N SER A 352 -0.42 -11.09 2.55
CA SER A 352 -0.13 -10.27 3.73
C SER A 352 1.08 -9.35 3.51
N ILE A 353 1.19 -8.29 4.34
CA ILE A 353 2.37 -7.42 4.37
C ILE A 353 3.66 -8.20 4.61
N ASP A 354 3.65 -9.20 5.49
CA ASP A 354 4.84 -9.98 5.82
C ASP A 354 5.30 -10.84 4.65
N GLU A 355 4.35 -11.43 3.90
CA GLU A 355 4.66 -12.12 2.66
C GLU A 355 5.23 -11.17 1.60
N ILE A 356 4.63 -9.98 1.42
CA ILE A 356 5.16 -8.95 0.52
C ILE A 356 6.60 -8.57 0.89
N LYS A 357 6.87 -8.30 2.17
CA LYS A 357 8.21 -7.99 2.67
C LYS A 357 9.18 -9.13 2.38
N ALA A 358 8.79 -10.37 2.65
CA ALA A 358 9.62 -11.54 2.34
C ALA A 358 9.94 -11.64 0.84
N TYR A 359 8.97 -11.33 -0.05
CA TYR A 359 9.22 -11.31 -1.49
C TYR A 359 10.20 -10.20 -1.91
N ILE A 360 10.09 -9.01 -1.31
CA ILE A 360 11.01 -7.90 -1.57
C ILE A 360 12.43 -8.25 -1.11
N GLU A 361 12.59 -8.80 0.09
CA GLU A 361 13.88 -9.21 0.66
C GLU A 361 14.56 -10.28 -0.20
N GLN A 362 13.79 -11.28 -0.67
CA GLN A 362 14.30 -12.31 -1.57
C GLN A 362 14.81 -11.72 -2.88
N ALA A 363 14.07 -10.80 -3.50
CA ALA A 363 14.48 -10.14 -4.75
C ALA A 363 15.77 -9.30 -4.59
N GLN A 364 15.96 -8.67 -3.43
CA GLN A 364 17.19 -7.94 -3.10
C GLN A 364 18.38 -8.89 -2.88
N SER A 365 18.17 -10.03 -2.24
CA SER A 365 19.23 -11.03 -2.01
C SER A 365 19.77 -11.64 -3.31
N GLN A 366 18.93 -11.78 -4.33
CA GLN A 366 19.31 -12.34 -5.64
C GLN A 366 20.06 -11.33 -6.52
N SER A 367 19.86 -10.02 -6.33
CA SER A 367 20.59 -8.96 -7.05
C SER A 367 21.94 -8.61 -6.41
N GLY A 368 22.14 -8.90 -5.10
CA GLY A 368 23.42 -8.72 -4.40
C GLY A 368 24.47 -9.83 -4.61
N GLY A 369 24.17 -10.85 -5.42
CA GLY A 369 24.97 -12.06 -5.59
C GLY A 369 26.20 -11.98 -6.51
N GLN A 370 26.65 -10.78 -6.91
CA GLN A 370 27.96 -10.62 -7.58
C GLN A 370 29.07 -10.44 -6.53
N GLN A 371 29.48 -11.53 -5.88
CA GLN A 371 30.74 -11.56 -5.14
C GLN A 371 31.91 -11.95 -6.06
N THR A 372 32.96 -11.13 -5.99
CA THR A 372 34.30 -11.33 -6.55
C THR A 372 34.92 -12.67 -6.11
N PRO A 373 35.68 -13.38 -6.98
CA PRO A 373 36.24 -14.68 -6.65
C PRO A 373 37.53 -14.55 -5.82
N GLY A 374 37.54 -15.10 -4.61
CA GLY A 374 38.78 -15.42 -3.89
C GLY A 374 38.63 -15.59 -2.38
N GLY A 375 38.79 -16.82 -1.89
CA GLY A 375 39.05 -17.09 -0.47
C GLY A 375 38.45 -18.41 0.05
N SER A 376 39.31 -19.35 0.46
CA SER A 376 39.01 -20.73 0.81
C SER A 376 38.58 -20.97 2.27
N SER A 377 37.79 -22.05 2.46
CA SER A 377 37.64 -22.92 3.66
C SER A 377 36.78 -22.34 4.81
N GLN A 378 35.99 -23.07 5.61
CA GLN A 378 35.83 -24.49 5.91
C GLN A 378 34.36 -24.84 6.24
N GLN A 379 34.01 -26.12 6.13
CA GLN A 379 32.73 -26.74 6.47
C GLN A 379 32.66 -27.09 7.98
N VAL A 380 31.55 -26.79 8.66
CA VAL A 380 31.09 -27.50 9.87
C VAL A 380 29.55 -27.67 9.81
N PRO A 381 28.97 -28.85 10.10
CA PRO A 381 27.55 -29.16 9.90
C PRO A 381 26.72 -29.25 11.20
N SER A 382 25.42 -28.94 11.10
CA SER A 382 24.25 -29.37 11.92
C SER A 382 23.27 -28.18 12.06
N GLY A 383 21.96 -28.22 11.84
CA GLY A 383 21.01 -29.31 11.66
C GLY A 383 19.78 -29.04 12.52
N SER A 384 18.70 -28.46 11.95
CA SER A 384 17.28 -28.71 12.29
C SER A 384 16.33 -27.74 11.56
N GLY A 385 15.39 -28.30 10.78
CA GLY A 385 14.08 -27.71 10.48
C GLY A 385 13.99 -26.52 9.50
N GLN A 386 14.40 -26.68 8.24
CA GLN A 386 13.95 -25.74 7.19
C GLN A 386 12.59 -26.21 6.64
N GLN A 387 11.52 -25.50 7.01
CA GLN A 387 10.29 -25.51 6.24
C GLN A 387 10.61 -24.96 4.84
N ASN A 388 10.20 -25.65 3.79
CA ASN A 388 10.33 -25.15 2.42
C ASN A 388 9.45 -23.89 2.27
N PRO A 389 10.02 -22.73 1.87
CA PRO A 389 9.29 -21.47 1.79
C PRO A 389 8.35 -21.41 0.57
N PRO A 390 7.33 -20.52 0.62
CA PRO A 390 6.37 -20.29 -0.47
C PRO A 390 7.02 -19.67 -1.72
N SER A 391 6.47 -20.01 -2.90
CA SER A 391 6.94 -19.55 -4.21
C SER A 391 6.61 -18.07 -4.47
N ALA A 392 7.56 -17.32 -5.04
CA ALA A 392 7.42 -15.90 -5.32
C ALA A 392 6.31 -15.56 -6.36
N PRO A 393 5.48 -14.53 -6.12
CA PRO A 393 4.41 -14.08 -7.01
C PRO A 393 4.91 -13.16 -8.13
N THR A 394 4.05 -12.99 -9.12
CA THR A 394 4.26 -12.20 -10.34
C THR A 394 4.63 -10.75 -10.05
N SER A 395 5.86 -10.38 -10.42
CA SER A 395 6.25 -8.98 -10.60
C SER A 395 5.71 -8.44 -11.92
N THR A 396 4.82 -7.47 -11.89
CA THR A 396 4.58 -6.59 -13.05
C THR A 396 5.75 -5.62 -13.15
N ASN A 397 6.85 -6.04 -13.80
CA ASN A 397 7.91 -5.11 -14.20
C ASN A 397 7.47 -4.37 -15.47
N ILE A 398 7.09 -3.10 -15.36
CA ILE A 398 7.35 -2.12 -16.42
C ILE A 398 8.66 -1.44 -16.04
N VAL A 399 9.78 -2.11 -16.28
CA VAL A 399 11.10 -1.45 -16.28
C VAL A 399 11.68 -1.64 -17.66
N VAL A 400 11.81 -0.53 -18.37
CA VAL A 400 12.60 -0.40 -19.58
C VAL A 400 14.07 -0.47 -19.14
N ASP A 401 14.69 -1.64 -19.23
CA ASP A 401 16.16 -1.72 -19.22
C ASP A 401 16.66 -1.94 -20.65
N ASN A 402 17.24 -0.89 -21.20
CA ASN A 402 17.86 -0.83 -22.51
C ASN A 402 19.27 -1.41 -22.43
N THR A 403 19.42 -2.73 -22.46
CA THR A 403 20.67 -3.34 -22.93
C THR A 403 20.40 -4.62 -23.72
N GLU A 404 20.68 -4.58 -25.02
CA GLU A 404 20.78 -5.73 -25.91
C GLU A 404 21.76 -6.76 -25.37
N THR A 405 21.34 -8.02 -25.22
CA THR A 405 22.15 -9.18 -25.63
C THR A 405 21.24 -10.38 -25.91
N ALA A 406 21.51 -11.07 -27.01
CA ALA A 406 20.71 -12.17 -27.54
C ALA A 406 20.75 -13.42 -26.61
N PRO A 407 19.63 -14.16 -26.42
CA PRO A 407 19.66 -15.44 -25.73
C PRO A 407 20.14 -16.58 -26.65
N PRO A 408 20.84 -17.60 -26.10
CA PRO A 408 21.36 -18.73 -26.86
C PRO A 408 20.30 -19.78 -27.19
N GLU A 409 20.50 -20.51 -28.31
CA GLU A 409 19.69 -21.66 -28.71
C GLU A 409 19.76 -22.81 -27.69
N VAL A 410 18.64 -23.50 -27.46
CA VAL A 410 18.55 -24.71 -26.63
C VAL A 410 18.10 -25.91 -27.49
N PRO A 411 18.68 -27.12 -27.30
CA PRO A 411 18.70 -28.17 -28.32
C PRO A 411 17.52 -29.13 -28.25
N SER A 412 17.15 -29.70 -29.41
CA SER A 412 16.19 -30.79 -29.55
C SER A 412 16.78 -32.15 -29.17
N SER A 413 16.06 -32.99 -28.41
CA SER A 413 16.37 -34.43 -28.31
C SER A 413 15.12 -35.30 -28.42
N HIS A 414 15.15 -36.18 -29.42
CA HIS A 414 14.25 -37.31 -29.65
C HIS A 414 14.70 -38.57 -28.87
N GLY A 415 13.73 -39.45 -28.56
CA GLY A 415 13.90 -40.86 -28.16
C GLY A 415 13.14 -41.16 -26.85
N GLY A 416 12.32 -42.20 -26.67
CA GLY A 416 12.05 -43.44 -27.40
C GLY A 416 11.99 -44.60 -26.40
N SER A 417 10.87 -45.34 -26.33
CA SER A 417 10.62 -46.66 -25.66
C SER A 417 10.62 -46.70 -24.12
N SER A 418 9.98 -47.61 -23.35
CA SER A 418 8.97 -48.67 -23.53
C SER A 418 8.54 -49.22 -22.14
N HIS A 419 7.37 -49.86 -22.07
CA HIS A 419 6.70 -50.66 -21.01
C HIS A 419 7.44 -51.16 -19.74
N SER A 420 6.73 -51.14 -18.60
CA SER A 420 6.36 -52.34 -17.80
C SER A 420 5.26 -52.03 -16.76
N SER A 421 4.36 -53.00 -16.58
CA SER A 421 3.22 -53.04 -15.65
C SER A 421 3.62 -53.45 -14.22
N ASP A 422 2.89 -52.99 -13.20
CA ASP A 422 2.17 -53.88 -12.28
C ASP A 422 1.17 -53.14 -11.37
N ASN A 423 0.05 -53.84 -11.12
CA ASN A 423 -1.14 -53.44 -10.38
C ASN A 423 -0.92 -53.35 -8.86
N ASN A 424 -1.59 -52.40 -8.18
CA ASN A 424 -2.61 -52.77 -7.19
C ASN A 424 -3.61 -51.62 -6.94
N GLY A 425 -4.90 -51.96 -6.88
CA GLY A 425 -6.01 -51.00 -6.84
C GLY A 425 -6.35 -50.45 -5.46
N GLY A 426 -7.09 -49.35 -5.46
CA GLY A 426 -7.87 -48.91 -4.30
C GLY A 426 -7.94 -47.40 -4.12
N SER A 427 -9.15 -46.86 -4.32
CA SER A 427 -9.62 -45.50 -4.00
C SER A 427 -9.36 -44.40 -5.04
N VAL A 428 -10.47 -43.92 -5.60
CA VAL A 428 -10.61 -42.69 -6.37
C VAL A 428 -10.21 -41.52 -5.47
N ASN A 429 -9.02 -40.97 -5.68
CA ASN A 429 -8.68 -39.62 -5.24
C ASN A 429 -8.88 -38.70 -6.43
N THR A 430 -9.91 -37.86 -6.37
CA THR A 430 -10.03 -36.67 -7.20
C THR A 430 -8.78 -35.82 -6.99
N ALA A 431 -7.93 -35.73 -8.02
CA ALA A 431 -6.66 -35.02 -7.94
C ALA A 431 -6.89 -33.54 -7.62
N THR A 432 -6.38 -33.13 -6.47
CA THR A 432 -6.04 -31.74 -6.13
C THR A 432 -5.20 -31.15 -7.27
N PRO A 433 -5.45 -29.90 -7.75
CA PRO A 433 -4.56 -29.27 -8.72
C PRO A 433 -3.19 -29.10 -8.07
N THR A 434 -2.21 -29.89 -8.49
CA THR A 434 -0.83 -29.77 -8.02
C THR A 434 -0.22 -28.48 -8.56
N ASN A 435 0.69 -27.88 -7.80
CA ASN A 435 1.42 -26.64 -8.14
C ASN A 435 1.95 -26.59 -9.59
N GLU A 436 2.19 -27.74 -10.22
CA GLU A 436 2.62 -27.87 -11.63
C GLU A 436 1.58 -27.39 -12.65
N HIS A 437 0.28 -27.62 -12.42
CA HIS A 437 -0.77 -27.18 -13.35
C HIS A 437 -0.92 -25.66 -13.34
N ALA A 438 -0.83 -25.04 -12.16
CA ALA A 438 -0.86 -23.58 -12.01
C ALA A 438 0.37 -22.91 -12.66
N ILE A 439 1.56 -23.49 -12.47
CA ILE A 439 2.80 -23.04 -13.13
C ILE A 439 2.66 -23.16 -14.66
N PHE A 440 2.14 -24.29 -15.14
CA PHE A 440 1.89 -24.51 -16.56
C PHE A 440 0.92 -23.45 -17.14
N ILE A 441 -0.20 -23.19 -16.48
CA ILE A 441 -1.19 -22.19 -16.93
C ILE A 441 -0.61 -20.77 -16.92
N THR A 442 0.25 -20.46 -15.96
CA THR A 442 0.94 -19.17 -15.91
C THR A 442 1.92 -19.01 -17.07
N ALA A 443 2.74 -20.03 -17.34
CA ALA A 443 3.65 -20.03 -18.49
C ALA A 443 2.89 -19.92 -19.82
N LEU A 444 1.75 -20.60 -19.93
CA LEU A 444 0.89 -20.55 -21.10
C LEU A 444 0.30 -19.14 -21.32
N ASN A 445 -0.20 -18.48 -20.26
CA ASN A 445 -0.70 -17.11 -20.35
C ASN A 445 0.40 -16.13 -20.80
N ASN A 446 1.60 -16.24 -20.22
CA ASN A 446 2.74 -15.39 -20.59
C ASN A 446 3.17 -15.59 -22.04
N GLN A 447 3.11 -16.83 -22.55
CA GLN A 447 3.39 -17.11 -23.95
C GLN A 447 2.39 -16.41 -24.89
N ILE A 448 1.10 -16.45 -24.57
CA ILE A 448 0.04 -15.80 -25.38
C ILE A 448 0.18 -14.28 -25.33
N GLU A 449 0.38 -13.71 -24.14
CA GLU A 449 0.56 -12.26 -23.95
C GLU A 449 1.83 -11.74 -24.64
N GLY A 450 2.94 -12.47 -24.54
CA GLY A 450 4.18 -12.15 -25.22
C GLY A 450 4.04 -12.14 -26.74
N TYR A 451 3.22 -13.05 -27.29
CA TYR A 451 2.90 -13.07 -28.71
C TYR A 451 2.07 -11.84 -29.13
N LEU A 452 1.00 -11.49 -28.39
CA LEU A 452 0.19 -10.31 -28.66
C LEU A 452 0.99 -9.00 -28.58
N LYS A 453 1.90 -8.90 -27.60
CA LYS A 453 2.80 -7.75 -27.45
C LYS A 453 3.72 -7.59 -28.67
N GLN A 454 4.38 -8.68 -29.09
CA GLN A 454 5.25 -8.65 -30.27
C GLN A 454 4.51 -8.24 -31.55
N LEU A 455 3.26 -8.68 -31.71
CA LEU A 455 2.42 -8.27 -32.82
C LEU A 455 2.09 -6.77 -32.75
N SER A 456 1.66 -6.28 -31.57
CA SER A 456 1.36 -4.87 -31.35
C SER A 456 2.55 -3.96 -31.66
N GLU A 457 3.75 -4.35 -31.24
CA GLU A 457 5.00 -3.63 -31.52
C GLU A 457 5.35 -3.64 -33.01
N ALA A 458 5.18 -4.77 -33.69
CA ALA A 458 5.39 -4.88 -35.13
C ALA A 458 4.43 -3.95 -35.91
N ILE A 459 3.16 -3.88 -35.49
CA ILE A 459 2.17 -2.97 -36.09
C ILE A 459 2.52 -1.51 -35.82
N LYS A 460 2.83 -1.14 -34.56
CA LYS A 460 3.16 0.24 -34.16
C LYS A 460 4.42 0.77 -34.84
N SER A 461 5.43 -0.09 -35.02
CA SER A 461 6.68 0.26 -35.70
C SER A 461 6.56 0.28 -37.23
N GLY A 462 5.40 -0.08 -37.80
CA GLY A 462 5.21 -0.20 -39.24
C GLY A 462 5.93 -1.40 -39.86
N ASN A 463 6.42 -2.35 -39.06
CA ASN A 463 7.08 -3.58 -39.50
C ASN A 463 6.04 -4.60 -40.02
N THR A 464 5.50 -4.31 -41.20
CA THR A 464 4.47 -5.12 -41.86
C THR A 464 4.92 -6.53 -42.21
N GLU A 465 6.21 -6.74 -42.48
CA GLU A 465 6.77 -8.07 -42.77
C GLU A 465 6.70 -8.98 -41.54
N LYS A 466 7.13 -8.49 -40.37
CA LYS A 466 7.05 -9.23 -39.10
C LYS A 466 5.60 -9.48 -38.68
N ALA A 467 4.72 -8.47 -38.79
CA ALA A 467 3.32 -8.62 -38.44
C ALA A 467 2.62 -9.66 -39.34
N ASN A 468 2.83 -9.59 -40.66
CA ASN A 468 2.26 -10.56 -41.61
C ASN A 468 2.83 -11.97 -41.42
N ALA A 469 4.11 -12.10 -41.06
CA ALA A 469 4.71 -13.39 -40.74
C ALA A 469 4.05 -14.02 -39.50
N MET A 470 3.84 -13.24 -38.44
CA MET A 470 3.15 -13.71 -37.23
C MET A 470 1.71 -14.13 -37.53
N ILE A 471 0.94 -13.29 -38.23
CA ILE A 471 -0.45 -13.59 -38.62
C ILE A 471 -0.53 -14.86 -39.46
N LYS A 472 0.40 -15.04 -40.41
CA LYS A 472 0.45 -16.21 -41.29
C LYS A 472 0.87 -17.48 -40.55
N GLU A 473 1.79 -17.39 -39.61
CA GLU A 473 2.26 -18.54 -38.85
C GLU A 473 1.25 -19.01 -37.79
N GLY A 474 0.48 -18.08 -37.23
CA GLY A 474 -0.44 -18.36 -36.14
C GLY A 474 0.27 -18.56 -34.79
N LEU A 475 -0.52 -18.60 -33.72
CA LEU A 475 -0.03 -18.94 -32.39
C LEU A 475 -0.04 -20.47 -32.22
N LYS A 476 1.05 -21.06 -31.72
CA LYS A 476 1.14 -22.51 -31.47
C LYS A 476 1.37 -22.76 -29.99
N LEU A 477 0.50 -23.55 -29.37
CA LEU A 477 0.52 -23.88 -27.95
C LEU A 477 0.60 -25.39 -27.76
N ASN A 478 1.34 -25.84 -26.75
CA ASN A 478 1.40 -27.24 -26.35
C ASN A 478 1.01 -27.36 -24.88
N LEU A 479 -0.05 -28.11 -24.61
CA LEU A 479 -0.59 -28.29 -23.27
C LEU A 479 -0.08 -29.55 -22.56
N GLY A 480 0.59 -30.45 -23.27
CA GLY A 480 0.87 -31.80 -22.77
C GLY A 480 -0.39 -32.42 -22.16
N ASN A 481 -0.30 -32.91 -20.92
CA ASN A 481 -1.42 -33.51 -20.21
C ASN A 481 -2.32 -32.49 -19.47
N TYR A 482 -1.98 -31.19 -19.48
CA TYR A 482 -2.67 -30.13 -18.71
C TYR A 482 -3.82 -29.50 -19.50
N VAL A 483 -4.90 -30.27 -19.66
CA VAL A 483 -6.02 -29.93 -20.55
C VAL A 483 -7.07 -28.98 -19.97
N GLY A 484 -6.89 -28.47 -18.74
CA GLY A 484 -7.83 -27.52 -18.11
C GLY A 484 -7.31 -26.10 -18.16
N LEU A 485 -8.01 -25.20 -18.85
CA LEU A 485 -7.61 -23.80 -19.04
C LEU A 485 -8.46 -22.86 -18.20
N ASN A 486 -7.85 -21.84 -17.60
CA ASN A 486 -8.55 -20.85 -16.80
C ASN A 486 -9.14 -19.73 -17.67
N ARG A 487 -10.02 -18.91 -17.09
CA ARG A 487 -10.69 -17.79 -17.78
C ARG A 487 -9.69 -16.86 -18.48
N ARG A 488 -8.53 -16.59 -17.85
CA ARG A 488 -7.51 -15.72 -18.43
C ARG A 488 -6.94 -16.31 -19.71
N THR A 489 -6.52 -17.58 -19.72
CA THR A 489 -6.05 -18.25 -20.93
C THR A 489 -7.08 -18.19 -22.04
N ILE A 490 -8.35 -18.48 -21.73
CA ILE A 490 -9.43 -18.47 -22.72
C ILE A 490 -9.73 -17.07 -23.26
N THR A 491 -9.62 -16.05 -22.42
CA THR A 491 -9.80 -14.65 -22.83
C THR A 491 -8.67 -14.20 -23.76
N LEU A 492 -7.43 -14.55 -23.43
CA LEU A 492 -6.27 -14.26 -24.28
C LEU A 492 -6.36 -14.98 -25.63
N LEU A 493 -6.82 -16.23 -25.66
CA LEU A 493 -7.08 -16.96 -26.90
C LEU A 493 -8.16 -16.28 -27.76
N GLU A 494 -9.18 -15.69 -27.12
CA GLU A 494 -10.18 -14.89 -27.83
C GLU A 494 -9.58 -13.59 -28.39
N GLU A 495 -8.70 -12.92 -27.65
CA GLU A 495 -7.99 -11.71 -28.14
C GLU A 495 -7.11 -12.02 -29.34
N VAL A 496 -6.36 -13.13 -29.31
CA VAL A 496 -5.57 -13.62 -30.46
C VAL A 496 -6.48 -13.87 -31.66
N SER A 497 -7.62 -14.54 -31.45
CA SER A 497 -8.59 -14.78 -32.52
C SER A 497 -9.15 -13.47 -33.09
N LYS A 498 -9.53 -12.51 -32.24
CA LYS A 498 -10.01 -11.16 -32.64
C LYS A 498 -8.95 -10.32 -33.35
N ALA A 499 -7.68 -10.56 -33.06
CA ALA A 499 -6.56 -9.95 -33.78
C ALA A 499 -6.34 -10.56 -35.18
N GLY A 500 -7.21 -11.49 -35.62
CA GLY A 500 -7.13 -12.13 -36.92
C GLY A 500 -6.11 -13.25 -37.01
N ILE A 501 -5.77 -13.88 -35.88
CA ILE A 501 -4.72 -14.89 -35.78
C ILE A 501 -5.32 -16.23 -35.36
N ALA A 502 -4.99 -17.29 -36.08
CA ALA A 502 -5.37 -18.65 -35.71
C ALA A 502 -4.45 -19.18 -34.60
N THR A 503 -5.00 -19.98 -33.68
CA THR A 503 -4.23 -20.66 -32.63
C THR A 503 -4.32 -22.17 -32.77
N THR A 504 -3.20 -22.84 -32.96
CA THR A 504 -3.08 -24.31 -32.90
C THR A 504 -2.72 -24.74 -31.48
N ILE A 505 -3.44 -25.72 -30.94
CA ILE A 505 -3.24 -26.23 -29.59
C ILE A 505 -3.05 -27.75 -29.65
N ASP A 506 -1.85 -28.20 -29.28
CA ASP A 506 -1.49 -29.60 -29.12
C ASP A 506 -1.72 -30.02 -27.67
N PHE A 507 -2.37 -31.16 -27.45
CA PHE A 507 -2.58 -31.69 -26.09
C PHE A 507 -2.78 -33.21 -26.07
N THR A 508 -2.39 -33.83 -24.97
CA THR A 508 -2.57 -35.25 -24.70
C THR A 508 -3.68 -35.44 -23.67
N TYR A 509 -4.67 -36.27 -23.99
CA TYR A 509 -5.73 -36.64 -23.04
C TYR A 509 -5.95 -38.15 -23.05
N LYS A 510 -5.87 -38.78 -21.87
CA LYS A 510 -5.96 -40.24 -21.72
C LYS A 510 -4.98 -41.00 -22.64
N ASN A 511 -3.74 -40.50 -22.73
CA ASN A 511 -2.65 -41.04 -23.57
C ASN A 511 -2.96 -41.05 -25.08
N ILE A 512 -3.82 -40.14 -25.55
CA ILE A 512 -4.10 -39.91 -26.96
C ILE A 512 -3.78 -38.45 -27.26
N ASP A 513 -3.02 -38.21 -28.33
CA ASP A 513 -2.66 -36.87 -28.77
C ASP A 513 -3.74 -36.28 -29.68
N TYR A 514 -4.03 -35.01 -29.42
CA TYR A 514 -5.04 -34.22 -30.11
C TYR A 514 -4.45 -32.88 -30.52
N ILE A 515 -4.92 -32.38 -31.65
CA ILE A 515 -4.63 -31.04 -32.14
C ILE A 515 -5.96 -30.36 -32.41
N THR A 516 -6.14 -29.15 -31.90
CA THR A 516 -7.29 -28.29 -32.20
C THR A 516 -6.85 -26.94 -32.74
N LEU A 517 -7.69 -26.32 -33.57
CA LEU A 517 -7.47 -25.00 -34.15
C LEU A 517 -8.56 -24.06 -33.66
N ILE A 518 -8.20 -23.00 -32.96
CA ILE A 518 -9.09 -21.84 -32.80
C ILE A 518 -8.85 -20.95 -34.03
N PRO A 519 -9.83 -20.76 -34.92
CA PRO A 519 -9.63 -19.97 -36.13
C PRO A 519 -9.41 -18.49 -35.83
N ALA A 520 -8.76 -17.78 -36.75
CA ALA A 520 -8.79 -16.33 -36.78
C ALA A 520 -10.23 -15.85 -36.92
N ASN A 521 -10.61 -14.81 -36.18
CA ASN A 521 -11.97 -14.26 -36.16
C ASN A 521 -13.04 -15.34 -35.91
N ALA A 522 -12.85 -16.16 -34.88
CA ALA A 522 -13.76 -17.26 -34.56
C ALA A 522 -15.19 -16.73 -34.35
N GLU A 523 -16.15 -17.34 -35.07
CA GLU A 523 -17.56 -16.96 -35.01
C GLU A 523 -18.14 -17.17 -33.59
N ILE A 524 -17.68 -18.23 -32.92
CA ILE A 524 -18.01 -18.52 -31.53
C ILE A 524 -16.83 -18.10 -30.67
N ALA A 525 -17.07 -17.13 -29.79
CA ALA A 525 -16.06 -16.59 -28.89
C ALA A 525 -15.55 -17.67 -27.90
N PRO A 526 -14.23 -17.88 -27.75
CA PRO A 526 -13.68 -18.85 -26.79
C PRO A 526 -14.21 -18.66 -25.36
N THR A 527 -14.44 -17.43 -24.92
CA THR A 527 -14.99 -17.15 -23.58
C THR A 527 -16.42 -17.67 -23.40
N SER A 528 -17.20 -17.83 -24.48
CA SER A 528 -18.54 -18.44 -24.42
C SER A 528 -18.51 -19.91 -24.02
N LEU A 529 -17.35 -20.56 -24.13
CA LEU A 529 -17.15 -21.96 -23.80
C LEU A 529 -16.74 -22.18 -22.33
N LEU A 530 -16.56 -21.11 -21.55
CA LEU A 530 -16.30 -21.22 -20.12
C LEU A 530 -17.47 -21.90 -19.40
N ASN A 531 -17.15 -22.78 -18.45
CA ASN A 531 -18.14 -23.28 -17.51
C ASN A 531 -18.47 -22.18 -16.46
N LYS A 532 -19.44 -22.45 -15.60
CA LYS A 532 -19.88 -21.53 -14.53
C LYS A 532 -18.75 -21.11 -13.57
N ASP A 533 -17.71 -21.95 -13.46
CA ASP A 533 -16.56 -21.75 -12.58
C ASP A 533 -15.40 -21.03 -13.31
N GLY A 534 -15.60 -20.59 -14.57
CA GLY A 534 -14.61 -19.84 -15.33
C GLY A 534 -13.47 -20.68 -15.90
N TYR A 535 -13.69 -21.97 -16.13
CA TYR A 535 -12.72 -22.86 -16.79
C TYR A 535 -13.25 -23.41 -18.10
N CYS A 536 -12.36 -23.71 -19.03
CA CYS A 536 -12.69 -24.45 -20.25
C CYS A 536 -11.64 -25.54 -20.48
N GLY A 537 -12.09 -26.75 -20.81
CA GLY A 537 -11.19 -27.85 -21.14
C GLY A 537 -10.77 -27.82 -22.61
N ALA A 538 -9.55 -28.24 -22.93
CA ALA A 538 -9.04 -28.37 -24.30
C ALA A 538 -9.94 -29.28 -25.18
N LEU A 539 -10.56 -30.31 -24.60
CA LEU A 539 -11.55 -31.14 -25.31
C LEU A 539 -12.83 -30.36 -25.67
N LYS A 540 -13.23 -29.37 -24.86
CA LYS A 540 -14.40 -28.55 -25.13
C LYS A 540 -14.10 -27.54 -26.25
N LEU A 541 -12.90 -26.96 -26.25
CA LEU A 541 -12.39 -26.17 -27.39
C LEU A 541 -12.36 -27.01 -28.68
N MET A 542 -11.81 -28.22 -28.61
CA MET A 542 -11.75 -29.13 -29.76
C MET A 542 -13.14 -29.54 -30.27
N LYS A 543 -14.10 -29.77 -29.36
CA LYS A 543 -15.48 -30.08 -29.76
C LYS A 543 -16.12 -28.92 -30.51
N GLU A 544 -15.80 -27.68 -30.13
CA GLU A 544 -16.37 -26.48 -30.75
C GLU A 544 -15.70 -26.16 -32.09
N TYR A 545 -14.37 -26.08 -32.11
CA TYR A 545 -13.62 -25.58 -33.25
C TYR A 545 -13.07 -26.69 -34.17
N GLY A 546 -13.23 -27.95 -33.78
CA GLY A 546 -12.81 -29.12 -34.55
C GLY A 546 -11.43 -29.65 -34.18
N ARG A 547 -11.17 -30.88 -34.65
CA ARG A 547 -9.88 -31.57 -34.55
C ARG A 547 -9.14 -31.44 -35.88
N ILE A 548 -7.84 -31.19 -35.83
CA ILE A 548 -6.96 -31.32 -36.98
C ILE A 548 -6.41 -32.75 -36.99
N GLU A 549 -6.61 -33.50 -38.07
CA GLU A 549 -5.86 -34.74 -38.30
C GLU A 549 -4.45 -34.38 -38.79
N GLU A 550 -3.40 -35.10 -38.34
CA GLU A 550 -1.96 -34.76 -38.33
C GLU A 550 -1.28 -34.27 -39.63
N ASN A 551 -2.00 -33.92 -40.71
CA ASN A 551 -1.44 -33.54 -42.02
C ASN A 551 -2.00 -32.24 -42.64
N TYR A 552 -2.51 -31.27 -41.86
CA TYR A 552 -2.94 -29.97 -42.43
C TYR A 552 -1.98 -28.82 -42.10
N SER A 553 -1.50 -28.13 -43.15
CA SER A 553 -0.74 -26.88 -43.04
C SER A 553 -1.69 -25.71 -42.74
N PRO A 554 -1.37 -24.80 -41.79
CA PRO A 554 -2.17 -23.61 -41.50
C PRO A 554 -2.40 -22.66 -42.70
N SER A 555 -1.70 -22.87 -43.81
CA SER A 555 -1.86 -22.12 -45.07
C SER A 555 -3.13 -22.45 -45.87
N ASP A 556 -3.82 -23.54 -45.54
CA ASP A 556 -4.85 -24.11 -46.42
C ASP A 556 -6.29 -23.73 -46.02
N ILE A 557 -6.42 -22.84 -45.04
CA ILE A 557 -7.71 -22.34 -44.54
C ILE A 557 -7.66 -20.80 -44.58
N GLY A 558 -7.66 -20.27 -45.80
CA GLY A 558 -7.72 -18.83 -46.09
C GLY A 558 -9.10 -18.24 -45.93
#